data_AF-A0AAE3A645-F1
#
_entry.id   AF-A0AAE3A645-F1
#
_cell.length_a   1.000
_cell.length_b   1.000
_cell.length_c   1.000
_cell.angle_alpha   90.00
_cell.angle_beta   90.00
_cell.angle_gamma   90.00
#
_symmetry.space_group_name_H-M   'P 1'
#
loop_
_entity.id
_entity.type
_entity.pdbx_description
1 polymer ?
#
loop_
_entity_poly.entity_id
_entity_poly.type
_entity_poly.pdbx_seq_one_letter_code
_entity_poly.pdbx_strand_id
1 'polypeptide(L)'
;MKMKELFDRGEFVVSAEVGPPKGIHVEELVEEAKTYLKGVHAVNVTDNQSSVMRLGSLAMCKVLKDAGMDPIFQLACRDRNRIALESDLLSAAMFGIENILCLTGDHTKMGDHPQAKPVFDLDSVSLLHTVKLLESGVDLGGNQLVGEPPKFSKGAVVSPCSDSVDAQLAKMERKVAAGADYFQTQAVFEPEKFIKFMEKAKQFGKPVQVGIIIPKSAGMAKFMNNNVAGIHVPDEMIEELKADKEKTKAGITGVEIAARIIKECKPYCQGVHIMALGWESKIPALLEQAGI
;
A
#
# COMPACT_ATOMS: atom_id res chain seq x y z
N MET A 1 9.44 7.28 -11.80
CA MET A 1 10.60 6.44 -11.44
C MET A 1 10.13 5.12 -10.84
N LYS A 2 10.89 4.04 -11.00
CA LYS A 2 10.59 2.75 -10.37
C LYS A 2 10.98 2.77 -8.89
N MET A 3 10.12 2.25 -8.03
CA MET A 3 10.37 2.12 -6.58
C MET A 3 11.66 1.33 -6.31
N LYS A 4 11.87 0.23 -7.04
CA LYS A 4 13.09 -0.58 -6.96
C LYS A 4 14.37 0.26 -7.17
N GLU A 5 14.37 1.18 -8.13
CA GLU A 5 15.55 2.00 -8.42
C GLU A 5 15.86 2.98 -7.28
N LEU A 6 14.84 3.51 -6.60
CA LEU A 6 15.01 4.35 -5.42
C LEU A 6 15.64 3.56 -4.27
N PHE A 7 15.14 2.34 -4.02
CA PHE A 7 15.73 1.46 -3.01
C PHE A 7 17.16 1.03 -3.34
N ASP A 8 17.45 0.72 -4.61
CA ASP A 8 18.80 0.34 -5.06
C ASP A 8 19.82 1.48 -4.85
N ARG A 9 19.37 2.75 -4.84
CA ARG A 9 20.19 3.93 -4.52
C ARG A 9 20.37 4.18 -3.02
N GLY A 10 19.73 3.39 -2.17
CA GLY A 10 19.73 3.58 -0.72
C GLY A 10 18.90 4.77 -0.25
N GLU A 11 17.95 5.25 -1.07
CA GLU A 11 17.04 6.32 -0.67
C GLU A 11 16.04 5.82 0.40
N PHE A 12 15.64 6.71 1.31
CA PHE A 12 14.55 6.42 2.24
C PHE A 12 13.22 6.73 1.56
N VAL A 13 12.56 5.69 1.02
CA VAL A 13 11.45 5.88 0.09
C VAL A 13 10.14 6.20 0.80
N VAL A 14 9.58 7.35 0.49
CA VAL A 14 8.26 7.80 0.98
C VAL A 14 7.21 7.53 -0.09
N SER A 15 6.15 6.81 0.25
CA SER A 15 4.93 6.74 -0.55
C SER A 15 3.71 7.17 0.26
N ALA A 16 2.68 7.65 -0.43
CA ALA A 16 1.39 7.96 0.18
C ALA A 16 0.25 7.39 -0.65
N GLU A 17 -0.86 7.09 0.00
CA GLU A 17 -2.04 6.51 -0.62
C GLU A 17 -3.08 7.57 -0.99
N VAL A 18 -3.70 7.40 -2.16
CA VAL A 18 -4.95 8.04 -2.54
C VAL A 18 -6.00 6.97 -2.85
N GLY A 19 -7.23 7.22 -2.40
CA GLY A 19 -8.36 6.36 -2.66
C GLY A 19 -9.21 6.90 -3.82
N PRO A 20 -9.39 6.16 -4.92
CA PRO A 20 -10.28 6.59 -5.98
C PRO A 20 -11.71 6.89 -5.45
N PRO A 21 -12.40 7.89 -6.01
CA PRO A 21 -13.73 8.26 -5.54
C PRO A 21 -14.78 7.22 -5.93
N LYS A 22 -15.94 7.29 -5.28
CA LYS A 22 -17.15 6.60 -5.75
C LYS A 22 -17.87 7.50 -6.76
N GLY A 23 -17.34 7.50 -7.98
CA GLY A 23 -17.77 8.39 -9.06
C GLY A 23 -16.65 8.56 -10.09
N ILE A 24 -16.87 9.46 -11.06
CA ILE A 24 -15.92 9.69 -12.16
C ILE A 24 -15.19 11.04 -12.07
N HIS A 25 -15.60 11.91 -11.15
CA HIS A 25 -14.99 13.22 -10.94
C HIS A 25 -13.79 13.08 -10.01
N VAL A 26 -12.60 13.39 -10.52
CA VAL A 26 -11.30 13.16 -9.86
C VAL A 26 -10.47 14.43 -9.74
N GLU A 27 -10.99 15.56 -10.22
CA GLU A 27 -10.27 16.82 -10.35
C GLU A 27 -9.73 17.30 -8.99
N GLU A 28 -10.59 17.33 -7.97
CA GLU A 28 -10.22 17.70 -6.60
C GLU A 28 -9.14 16.76 -6.02
N LEU A 29 -9.29 15.45 -6.19
CA LEU A 29 -8.29 14.47 -5.74
C LEU A 29 -6.93 14.71 -6.40
N VAL A 30 -6.92 15.00 -7.71
CA VAL A 30 -5.67 15.30 -8.44
C VAL A 30 -5.04 16.60 -7.94
N GLU A 31 -5.84 17.64 -7.68
CA GLU A 31 -5.36 18.91 -7.12
C GLU A 31 -4.77 18.74 -5.72
N GLU A 32 -5.45 17.99 -4.85
CA GLU A 32 -4.95 17.67 -3.51
C GLU A 32 -3.66 16.84 -3.57
N ALA A 33 -3.62 15.82 -4.43
CA ALA A 33 -2.43 15.01 -4.63
C ALA A 33 -1.23 15.86 -5.09
N LYS A 34 -1.43 16.74 -6.07
CA LYS A 34 -0.40 17.69 -6.52
C LYS A 34 0.02 18.68 -5.45
N THR A 35 -0.88 19.06 -4.56
CA THR A 35 -0.61 20.06 -3.52
C THR A 35 0.16 19.44 -2.35
N TYR A 36 -0.31 18.31 -1.84
CA TYR A 36 0.13 17.76 -0.57
C TYR A 36 1.14 16.62 -0.70
N LEU A 37 1.23 15.96 -1.87
CA LEU A 37 2.12 14.81 -2.07
C LEU A 37 3.42 15.17 -2.80
N LYS A 38 3.83 16.44 -2.84
CA LYS A 38 5.08 16.87 -3.50
C LYS A 38 6.34 16.25 -2.88
N GLY A 39 6.28 15.88 -1.60
CA GLY A 39 7.40 15.27 -0.87
C GLY A 39 7.41 13.73 -0.89
N VAL A 40 6.51 13.10 -1.64
CA VAL A 40 6.48 11.62 -1.76
C VAL A 40 7.08 11.19 -3.09
N HIS A 41 7.75 10.05 -3.10
CA HIS A 41 8.38 9.50 -4.29
C HIS A 41 7.37 8.79 -5.20
N ALA A 42 6.30 8.24 -4.61
CA ALA A 42 5.27 7.53 -5.36
C ALA A 42 3.91 7.55 -4.65
N VAL A 43 2.84 7.46 -5.44
CA VAL A 43 1.45 7.52 -4.96
C VAL A 43 0.78 6.16 -5.13
N ASN A 44 0.52 5.47 -4.04
CA ASN A 44 -0.32 4.28 -4.03
C ASN A 44 -1.76 4.63 -4.42
N VAL A 45 -2.30 3.94 -5.42
CA VAL A 45 -3.70 4.10 -5.83
C VAL A 45 -4.47 2.86 -5.46
N THR A 46 -5.42 2.98 -4.52
CA THR A 46 -6.12 1.79 -4.00
C THR A 46 -7.08 1.17 -4.98
N ASP A 47 -7.17 -0.16 -4.92
CA ASP A 47 -8.07 -0.96 -5.75
C ASP A 47 -9.26 -1.48 -4.93
N ASN A 48 -10.34 -0.70 -4.93
CA ASN A 48 -11.58 -1.01 -4.22
C ASN A 48 -11.30 -1.41 -2.75
N GLN A 49 -10.63 -0.52 -2.02
CA GLN A 49 -10.24 -0.70 -0.62
C GLN A 49 -11.42 -1.18 0.23
N SER A 50 -11.17 -2.14 1.13
CA SER A 50 -12.21 -2.78 1.96
C SER A 50 -13.34 -3.43 1.15
N SER A 51 -13.06 -3.81 -0.11
CA SER A 51 -14.06 -4.35 -1.05
C SER A 51 -15.21 -3.38 -1.38
N VAL A 52 -15.00 -2.07 -1.21
CA VAL A 52 -15.98 -1.03 -1.54
C VAL A 52 -15.77 -0.59 -2.99
N MET A 53 -16.83 -0.64 -3.80
CA MET A 53 -16.77 -0.27 -5.21
C MET A 53 -16.47 1.22 -5.40
N ARG A 54 -15.40 1.51 -6.14
CA ARG A 54 -14.88 2.83 -6.49
C ARG A 54 -14.44 2.85 -7.95
N LEU A 55 -14.03 4.03 -8.44
CA LEU A 55 -13.32 4.15 -9.71
C LEU A 55 -12.09 3.22 -9.72
N GLY A 56 -11.86 2.53 -10.84
CA GLY A 56 -10.77 1.55 -10.95
C GLY A 56 -9.38 2.19 -10.76
N SER A 57 -8.51 1.52 -10.01
CA SER A 57 -7.17 2.02 -9.69
C SER A 57 -6.31 2.27 -10.94
N LEU A 58 -6.43 1.44 -11.98
CA LEU A 58 -5.69 1.62 -13.23
C LEU A 58 -6.00 2.95 -13.93
N ALA A 59 -7.28 3.31 -14.02
CA ALA A 59 -7.72 4.57 -14.62
C ALA A 59 -7.20 5.77 -13.83
N MET A 60 -7.30 5.70 -12.50
CA MET A 60 -6.79 6.75 -11.62
C MET A 60 -5.24 6.84 -11.69
N CYS A 61 -4.53 5.72 -11.81
CA CYS A 61 -3.08 5.71 -12.06
C CYS A 61 -2.74 6.45 -13.35
N LYS A 62 -3.48 6.22 -14.44
CA LYS A 62 -3.25 6.94 -15.71
C LYS A 62 -3.43 8.44 -15.54
N VAL A 63 -4.49 8.87 -14.86
CA VAL A 63 -4.74 10.30 -14.57
C VAL A 63 -3.59 10.92 -13.77
N LEU A 64 -3.12 10.25 -12.70
CA LEU A 64 -1.98 10.74 -11.91
C LEU A 64 -0.67 10.74 -12.71
N LYS A 65 -0.46 9.74 -13.57
CA LYS A 65 0.71 9.67 -14.46
C LYS A 65 0.74 10.86 -15.42
N ASP A 66 -0.40 11.18 -16.04
CA ASP A 66 -0.53 12.34 -16.93
C ASP A 66 -0.36 13.67 -16.20
N ALA A 67 -0.69 13.69 -14.91
CA ALA A 67 -0.44 14.81 -14.01
C ALA A 67 1.04 14.94 -13.57
N GLY A 68 1.94 14.08 -14.05
CA GLY A 68 3.37 14.12 -13.75
C GLY A 68 3.77 13.44 -12.44
N MET A 69 2.89 12.60 -11.87
CA MET A 69 3.17 11.85 -10.65
C MET A 69 3.57 10.41 -10.96
N ASP A 70 4.15 9.72 -9.98
CA ASP A 70 4.53 8.31 -10.10
C ASP A 70 3.55 7.40 -9.33
N PRO A 71 2.52 6.86 -10.00
CA PRO A 71 1.55 5.99 -9.34
C PRO A 71 2.13 4.59 -9.07
N ILE A 72 1.68 3.97 -7.98
CA ILE A 72 1.79 2.54 -7.69
C ILE A 72 0.40 1.94 -7.85
N PHE A 73 0.26 1.11 -8.90
CA PHE A 73 -1.00 0.43 -9.22
C PHE A 73 -1.23 -0.73 -8.25
N GLN A 74 -2.12 -0.55 -7.27
CA GLN A 74 -2.60 -1.68 -6.49
C GLN A 74 -3.53 -2.53 -7.36
N LEU A 75 -3.32 -3.85 -7.32
CA LEU A 75 -4.11 -4.82 -8.07
C LEU A 75 -4.50 -5.97 -7.15
N ALA A 76 -5.80 -6.10 -6.87
CA ALA A 76 -6.37 -7.13 -6.02
C ALA A 76 -6.93 -8.32 -6.82
N CYS A 77 -6.70 -9.53 -6.33
CA CYS A 77 -7.20 -10.78 -6.94
C CYS A 77 -8.64 -11.13 -6.54
N ARG A 78 -9.22 -10.42 -5.56
CA ARG A 78 -10.55 -10.68 -4.99
C ARG A 78 -11.64 -10.83 -6.05
N ASP A 79 -11.67 -9.95 -7.03
CA ASP A 79 -12.79 -9.76 -7.95
C ASP A 79 -12.40 -9.88 -9.44
N ARG A 80 -11.17 -10.29 -9.75
CA ARG A 80 -10.66 -10.51 -11.11
C ARG A 80 -10.03 -11.88 -11.28
N ASN A 81 -10.21 -12.49 -12.46
CA ASN A 81 -9.54 -13.74 -12.83
C ASN A 81 -8.19 -13.43 -13.50
N ARG A 82 -7.39 -14.47 -13.78
CA ARG A 82 -6.07 -14.31 -14.41
C ARG A 82 -6.09 -13.51 -15.72
N ILE A 83 -7.10 -13.70 -16.57
CA ILE A 83 -7.21 -12.98 -17.85
C ILE A 83 -7.33 -11.47 -17.61
N ALA A 84 -8.23 -11.07 -16.71
CA ALA A 84 -8.41 -9.67 -16.35
C ALA A 84 -7.16 -9.09 -15.68
N LEU A 85 -6.53 -9.83 -14.77
CA LEU A 85 -5.31 -9.41 -14.08
C LEU A 85 -4.13 -9.21 -15.06
N GLU A 86 -3.90 -10.15 -15.98
CA GLU A 86 -2.85 -10.05 -17.00
C GLU A 86 -3.12 -8.89 -17.97
N SER A 87 -4.37 -8.74 -18.41
CA SER A 87 -4.78 -7.63 -19.29
C SER A 87 -4.58 -6.26 -18.62
N ASP A 88 -4.90 -6.13 -17.34
CA ASP A 88 -4.70 -4.90 -16.58
C ASP A 88 -3.21 -4.57 -16.40
N LEU A 89 -2.37 -5.59 -16.17
CA LEU A 89 -0.92 -5.42 -16.09
C LEU A 89 -0.33 -4.94 -17.42
N LEU A 90 -0.71 -5.55 -18.55
CA LEU A 90 -0.27 -5.10 -19.87
C LEU A 90 -0.76 -3.67 -20.18
N SER A 91 -1.99 -3.34 -19.78
CA SER A 91 -2.53 -1.98 -19.92
C SER A 91 -1.76 -0.97 -19.07
N ALA A 92 -1.39 -1.32 -17.84
CA ALA A 92 -0.55 -0.48 -16.98
C ALA A 92 0.82 -0.21 -17.62
N ALA A 93 1.47 -1.23 -18.16
CA ALA A 93 2.73 -1.07 -18.88
C ALA A 93 2.58 -0.16 -20.12
N MET A 94 1.52 -0.34 -20.92
CA MET A 94 1.22 0.50 -22.08
C MET A 94 1.06 1.99 -21.69
N PHE A 95 0.51 2.24 -20.50
CA PHE A 95 0.36 3.58 -19.94
C PHE A 95 1.64 4.14 -19.28
N GLY A 96 2.75 3.40 -19.26
CA GLY A 96 3.98 3.80 -18.57
C GLY A 96 3.88 3.75 -17.04
N ILE A 97 2.96 2.95 -16.51
CA ILE A 97 2.81 2.68 -15.08
C ILE A 97 3.64 1.44 -14.77
N GLU A 98 4.76 1.66 -14.09
CA GLU A 98 5.78 0.62 -13.89
C GLU A 98 5.90 0.17 -12.43
N ASN A 99 5.17 0.79 -11.50
CA ASN A 99 5.12 0.37 -10.11
C ASN A 99 3.78 -0.32 -9.83
N ILE A 100 3.83 -1.51 -9.27
CA ILE A 100 2.62 -2.29 -8.94
C ILE A 100 2.69 -2.79 -7.50
N LEU A 101 1.53 -3.04 -6.90
CA LEU A 101 1.41 -3.70 -5.61
C LEU A 101 0.43 -4.87 -5.74
N CYS A 102 0.94 -6.09 -5.67
CA CYS A 102 0.15 -7.31 -5.85
C CYS A 102 -0.55 -7.71 -4.55
N LEU A 103 -1.89 -7.77 -4.58
CA LEU A 103 -2.74 -8.00 -3.42
C LEU A 103 -3.65 -9.22 -3.65
N THR A 104 -3.88 -10.01 -2.59
CA THR A 104 -4.96 -11.00 -2.61
C THR A 104 -6.32 -10.27 -2.57
N GLY A 105 -6.43 -9.21 -1.77
CA GLY A 105 -7.66 -8.46 -1.54
C GLY A 105 -8.49 -9.04 -0.39
N ASP A 106 -9.31 -8.19 0.23
CA ASP A 106 -10.24 -8.59 1.29
C ASP A 106 -11.37 -9.45 0.72
N HIS A 107 -12.15 -10.14 1.55
CA HIS A 107 -13.32 -10.86 1.03
C HIS A 107 -14.41 -9.87 0.55
N THR A 108 -15.17 -10.19 -0.51
CA THR A 108 -16.23 -9.31 -1.06
C THR A 108 -17.29 -8.94 -0.02
N LYS A 109 -17.63 -9.89 0.86
CA LYS A 109 -18.50 -9.70 2.04
C LYS A 109 -18.13 -8.55 2.98
N MET A 110 -16.87 -8.09 2.98
CA MET A 110 -16.45 -6.97 3.83
C MET A 110 -16.89 -5.60 3.30
N GLY A 111 -17.26 -5.53 2.02
CA GLY A 111 -17.56 -4.28 1.32
C GLY A 111 -19.05 -4.01 1.12
N ASP A 112 -19.33 -3.08 0.21
CA ASP A 112 -20.69 -2.60 -0.07
C ASP A 112 -21.45 -3.44 -1.11
N HIS A 113 -20.81 -4.46 -1.68
CA HIS A 113 -21.41 -5.45 -2.59
C HIS A 113 -21.23 -6.88 -2.07
N PRO A 114 -21.81 -7.24 -0.90
CA PRO A 114 -21.57 -8.54 -0.27
C PRO A 114 -22.12 -9.73 -1.08
N GLN A 115 -23.00 -9.48 -2.05
CA GLN A 115 -23.55 -10.48 -2.97
C GLN A 115 -22.65 -10.74 -4.19
N ALA A 116 -21.59 -9.93 -4.39
CA ALA A 116 -20.66 -10.13 -5.50
C ALA A 116 -19.91 -11.45 -5.34
N LYS A 117 -19.76 -12.18 -6.44
CA LYS A 117 -19.03 -13.45 -6.46
C LYS A 117 -17.54 -13.19 -6.19
N PRO A 118 -16.96 -13.80 -5.15
CA PRO A 118 -15.51 -13.77 -4.98
C PRO A 118 -14.86 -14.58 -6.11
N VAL A 119 -13.79 -14.06 -6.70
CA VAL A 119 -13.08 -14.70 -7.81
C VAL A 119 -11.87 -15.45 -7.27
N PHE A 120 -10.87 -14.75 -6.71
CA PHE A 120 -9.65 -15.34 -6.13
C PHE A 120 -9.03 -16.46 -6.98
N ASP A 121 -9.04 -16.31 -8.31
CA ASP A 121 -8.39 -17.25 -9.24
C ASP A 121 -6.87 -17.29 -8.97
N LEU A 122 -6.32 -16.16 -8.53
CA LEU A 122 -4.96 -15.99 -8.05
C LEU A 122 -4.96 -15.43 -6.61
N ASP A 123 -3.82 -15.53 -5.95
CA ASP A 123 -3.52 -14.80 -4.73
C ASP A 123 -2.31 -13.88 -4.96
N SER A 124 -1.92 -13.06 -3.98
CA SER A 124 -0.77 -12.16 -4.13
C SER A 124 0.56 -12.87 -4.49
N VAL A 125 0.76 -14.14 -4.14
CA VAL A 125 1.97 -14.90 -4.49
C VAL A 125 1.90 -15.36 -5.94
N SER A 126 0.79 -15.96 -6.36
CA SER A 126 0.63 -16.38 -7.76
C SER A 126 0.50 -15.21 -8.73
N LEU A 127 -0.03 -14.06 -8.29
CA LEU A 127 -0.02 -12.82 -9.07
C LEU A 127 1.40 -12.28 -9.25
N LEU A 128 2.26 -12.29 -8.23
CA LEU A 128 3.68 -11.93 -8.41
C LEU A 128 4.38 -12.84 -9.42
N HIS A 129 4.11 -14.15 -9.34
CA HIS A 129 4.64 -15.11 -10.30
C HIS A 129 4.14 -14.83 -11.72
N THR A 130 2.86 -14.47 -11.87
CA THR A 130 2.24 -14.06 -13.15
C THR A 130 2.95 -12.86 -13.74
N VAL A 131 3.20 -11.82 -12.94
CA VAL A 131 3.95 -10.63 -13.39
C VAL A 131 5.34 -11.03 -13.87
N LYS A 132 6.06 -11.87 -13.10
CA LYS A 132 7.39 -12.36 -13.48
C LYS A 132 7.38 -13.13 -14.82
N LEU A 133 6.31 -13.86 -15.11
CA LEU A 133 6.14 -14.56 -16.38
C LEU A 133 5.90 -13.57 -17.54
N LEU A 134 5.04 -12.56 -17.33
CA LEU A 134 4.84 -11.49 -18.30
C LEU A 134 6.14 -10.73 -18.62
N GLU A 135 6.97 -10.46 -17.60
CA GLU A 135 8.30 -9.85 -17.78
C GLU A 135 9.28 -10.74 -18.57
N SER A 136 8.99 -12.04 -18.70
CA SER A 136 9.74 -12.96 -19.56
C SER A 136 9.20 -13.05 -20.99
N GLY A 137 8.10 -12.35 -21.30
CA GLY A 137 7.49 -12.31 -22.62
C GLY A 137 6.43 -13.39 -22.87
N VAL A 138 5.92 -14.03 -21.82
CA VAL A 138 4.94 -15.11 -21.92
C VAL A 138 3.76 -14.87 -20.97
N ASP A 139 2.54 -15.19 -21.39
CA ASP A 139 1.36 -15.15 -20.52
C ASP A 139 1.20 -16.46 -19.70
N LEU A 140 0.26 -16.50 -18.75
CA LEU A 140 -0.03 -17.72 -17.97
C LEU A 140 -0.56 -18.88 -18.80
N GLY A 141 -1.05 -18.63 -20.01
CA GLY A 141 -1.46 -19.64 -20.97
C GLY A 141 -0.30 -20.26 -21.75
N GLY A 142 0.90 -19.71 -21.64
CA GLY A 142 2.08 -20.11 -22.41
C GLY A 142 2.22 -19.44 -23.77
N ASN A 143 1.38 -18.45 -24.08
CA ASN A 143 1.44 -17.71 -25.34
C ASN A 143 2.51 -16.62 -25.26
N GLN A 144 3.17 -16.36 -26.39
CA GLN A 144 4.18 -15.31 -26.50
C GLN A 144 3.51 -13.93 -26.58
N LEU A 145 4.06 -12.97 -25.83
CA LEU A 145 3.71 -11.56 -25.97
C LEU A 145 4.35 -10.98 -27.22
N VAL A 146 3.68 -9.99 -27.81
CA VAL A 146 4.21 -9.25 -28.96
C VAL A 146 5.14 -8.14 -28.47
N GLY A 147 6.36 -8.11 -29.01
CA GLY A 147 7.32 -7.02 -28.76
C GLY A 147 8.14 -7.21 -27.48
N GLU A 148 8.69 -6.10 -26.98
CA GLU A 148 9.49 -6.13 -25.75
C GLU A 148 8.60 -6.37 -24.51
N PRO A 149 8.96 -7.31 -23.62
CA PRO A 149 8.21 -7.55 -22.40
C PRO A 149 8.17 -6.33 -21.47
N PRO A 150 7.07 -6.15 -20.70
CA PRO A 150 7.00 -5.09 -19.71
C PRO A 150 8.03 -5.33 -18.59
N LYS A 151 8.35 -4.27 -17.83
CA LYS A 151 9.22 -4.35 -16.65
C LYS A 151 8.62 -3.57 -15.51
N PHE A 152 8.34 -4.24 -14.41
CA PHE A 152 7.69 -3.67 -13.24
C PHE A 152 8.60 -3.69 -12.00
N SER A 153 8.43 -2.67 -11.17
CA SER A 153 8.82 -2.71 -9.76
C SER A 153 7.69 -3.37 -8.97
N LYS A 154 7.90 -4.61 -8.52
CA LYS A 154 6.87 -5.49 -7.95
C LYS A 154 6.80 -5.34 -6.43
N GLY A 155 5.79 -4.65 -5.93
CA GLY A 155 5.53 -4.53 -4.50
C GLY A 155 4.63 -5.65 -3.97
N ALA A 156 4.77 -5.95 -2.68
CA ALA A 156 3.86 -6.83 -1.96
C ALA A 156 3.59 -6.37 -0.52
N VAL A 157 2.55 -6.92 0.12
CA VAL A 157 2.18 -6.56 1.50
C VAL A 157 2.56 -7.63 2.54
N VAL A 158 2.94 -7.21 3.75
CA VAL A 158 3.18 -8.07 4.92
C VAL A 158 2.61 -7.45 6.21
N SER A 159 2.21 -8.27 7.18
CA SER A 159 1.58 -7.76 8.43
C SER A 159 2.45 -8.07 9.66
N PRO A 160 3.39 -7.18 10.03
CA PRO A 160 4.37 -7.45 11.08
C PRO A 160 3.76 -7.62 12.48
N CYS A 161 2.61 -6.99 12.74
CA CYS A 161 1.92 -7.04 14.04
C CYS A 161 0.85 -8.15 14.12
N SER A 162 0.79 -9.06 13.14
CA SER A 162 -0.13 -10.21 13.18
C SER A 162 0.22 -11.17 14.33
N ASP A 163 -0.81 -11.82 14.90
CA ASP A 163 -0.63 -12.84 15.94
C ASP A 163 0.29 -14.00 15.51
N SER A 164 0.38 -14.27 14.21
CA SER A 164 1.25 -15.30 13.64
C SER A 164 2.40 -14.70 12.83
N VAL A 165 3.42 -14.20 13.53
CA VAL A 165 4.65 -13.65 12.93
C VAL A 165 5.33 -14.66 12.01
N ASP A 166 5.45 -15.93 12.42
CA ASP A 166 6.15 -16.93 11.62
C ASP A 166 5.39 -17.27 10.32
N ALA A 167 4.05 -17.24 10.33
CA ALA A 167 3.27 -17.37 9.10
C ALA A 167 3.46 -16.17 8.16
N GLN A 168 3.60 -14.96 8.69
CA GLN A 168 3.89 -13.76 7.89
C GLN A 168 5.29 -13.82 7.27
N LEU A 169 6.29 -14.31 8.00
CA LEU A 169 7.64 -14.53 7.47
C LEU A 169 7.65 -15.60 6.37
N ALA A 170 6.98 -16.73 6.58
CA ALA A 170 6.85 -17.77 5.55
C ALA A 170 6.12 -17.25 4.30
N LYS A 171 5.09 -16.41 4.47
CA LYS A 171 4.41 -15.76 3.35
C LYS A 171 5.30 -14.75 2.63
N MET A 172 6.10 -13.98 3.38
CA MET A 172 7.09 -13.05 2.83
C MET A 172 8.13 -13.79 2.00
N GLU A 173 8.68 -14.91 2.50
CA GLU A 173 9.62 -15.76 1.77
C GLU A 173 9.05 -16.25 0.44
N ARG A 174 7.81 -16.75 0.43
CA ARG A 174 7.12 -17.16 -0.80
C ARG A 174 6.96 -16.01 -1.80
N LYS A 175 6.65 -14.80 -1.32
CA LYS A 175 6.55 -13.60 -2.16
C LYS A 175 7.90 -13.17 -2.73
N VAL A 176 8.98 -13.31 -1.97
CA VAL A 176 10.35 -13.07 -2.45
C VAL A 176 10.70 -14.07 -3.56
N ALA A 177 10.44 -15.36 -3.35
CA ALA A 177 10.65 -16.39 -4.36
C ALA A 177 9.83 -16.15 -5.64
N ALA A 178 8.61 -15.63 -5.50
CA ALA A 178 7.74 -15.25 -6.61
C ALA A 178 8.20 -13.99 -7.36
N GLY A 179 9.12 -13.21 -6.80
CA GLY A 179 9.73 -12.05 -7.48
C GLY A 179 9.40 -10.68 -6.89
N ALA A 180 8.92 -10.58 -5.64
CA ALA A 180 8.74 -9.29 -4.98
C ALA A 180 10.07 -8.51 -4.89
N ASP A 181 10.03 -7.23 -5.27
CA ASP A 181 11.14 -6.29 -5.21
C ASP A 181 11.17 -5.53 -3.89
N TYR A 182 10.00 -5.22 -3.32
CA TYR A 182 9.86 -4.49 -2.07
C TYR A 182 8.56 -4.85 -1.34
N PHE A 183 8.47 -4.46 -0.07
CA PHE A 183 7.28 -4.68 0.75
C PHE A 183 6.74 -3.39 1.37
N GLN A 184 5.42 -3.28 1.48
CA GLN A 184 4.73 -2.31 2.32
C GLN A 184 4.06 -3.06 3.47
N THR A 185 4.26 -2.63 4.70
CA THR A 185 3.57 -3.29 5.81
C THR A 185 2.12 -2.83 5.94
N GLN A 186 1.27 -3.67 6.53
CA GLN A 186 0.04 -3.18 7.14
C GLN A 186 0.37 -2.13 8.23
N ALA A 187 -0.60 -1.30 8.60
CA ALA A 187 -0.43 -0.23 9.57
C ALA A 187 0.19 -0.72 10.89
N VAL A 188 1.19 0.01 11.36
CA VAL A 188 1.91 -0.25 12.60
C VAL A 188 1.53 0.81 13.63
N PHE A 189 1.02 0.36 14.79
CA PHE A 189 0.86 1.19 15.99
C PHE A 189 1.74 0.72 17.16
N GLU A 190 2.43 -0.41 17.00
CA GLU A 190 3.27 -1.04 18.01
C GLU A 190 4.70 -1.20 17.45
N PRO A 191 5.57 -0.18 17.55
CA PRO A 191 6.92 -0.19 16.99
C PRO A 191 7.74 -1.42 17.42
N GLU A 192 7.60 -1.86 18.67
CA GLU A 192 8.34 -3.03 19.16
C GLU A 192 8.04 -4.32 18.39
N LYS A 193 6.78 -4.54 17.98
CA LYS A 193 6.40 -5.71 17.18
C LYS A 193 6.97 -5.61 15.77
N PHE A 194 6.94 -4.42 15.19
CA PHE A 194 7.56 -4.14 13.90
C PHE A 194 9.06 -4.41 13.92
N ILE A 195 9.78 -3.91 14.92
CA ILE A 195 11.23 -4.09 15.07
C ILE A 195 11.58 -5.58 15.19
N LYS A 196 10.87 -6.33 16.06
CA LYS A 196 11.07 -7.78 16.21
C LYS A 196 10.82 -8.54 14.90
N PHE A 197 9.82 -8.13 14.12
CA PHE A 197 9.56 -8.69 12.81
C PHE A 197 10.72 -8.41 11.83
N MET A 198 11.17 -7.16 11.77
CA MET A 198 12.24 -6.73 10.86
C MET A 198 13.58 -7.42 11.14
N GLU A 199 13.89 -7.68 12.41
CA GLU A 199 15.09 -8.45 12.79
C GLU A 199 15.12 -9.86 12.21
N LYS A 200 13.94 -10.49 12.04
CA LYS A 200 13.83 -11.78 11.35
C LYS A 200 13.76 -11.58 9.83
N ALA A 201 13.02 -10.59 9.34
CA ALA A 201 12.78 -10.36 7.92
C ALA A 201 14.04 -9.93 7.14
N LYS A 202 15.05 -9.36 7.81
CA LYS A 202 16.33 -8.96 7.18
C LYS A 202 17.01 -10.09 6.40
N GLN A 203 16.77 -11.35 6.78
CA GLN A 203 17.30 -12.53 6.08
C GLN A 203 16.85 -12.61 4.61
N PHE A 204 15.73 -11.97 4.25
CA PHE A 204 15.19 -11.98 2.89
C PHE A 204 15.79 -10.91 1.98
N GLY A 205 16.56 -9.95 2.53
CA GLY A 205 17.29 -8.95 1.74
C GLY A 205 16.42 -8.06 0.86
N LYS A 206 15.15 -7.83 1.23
CA LYS A 206 14.23 -6.94 0.50
C LYS A 206 13.91 -5.68 1.30
N PRO A 207 13.83 -4.50 0.63
CA PRO A 207 13.42 -3.27 1.27
C PRO A 207 11.97 -3.35 1.76
N VAL A 208 11.72 -2.75 2.93
CA VAL A 208 10.40 -2.68 3.55
C VAL A 208 10.07 -1.23 3.88
N GLN A 209 8.88 -0.77 3.51
CA GLN A 209 8.29 0.47 3.99
C GLN A 209 7.38 0.18 5.19
N VAL A 210 7.54 0.92 6.28
CA VAL A 210 6.60 0.86 7.41
C VAL A 210 5.29 1.54 7.03
N GLY A 211 4.18 0.82 7.19
CA GLY A 211 2.83 1.33 6.94
C GLY A 211 2.34 2.18 8.11
N ILE A 212 1.90 3.42 7.82
CA ILE A 212 1.48 4.40 8.83
C ILE A 212 0.11 4.94 8.48
N ILE A 213 -0.82 4.86 9.44
CA ILE A 213 -2.11 5.56 9.40
C ILE A 213 -2.02 6.77 10.32
N ILE A 214 -2.56 7.91 9.88
CA ILE A 214 -2.77 9.06 10.78
C ILE A 214 -4.10 8.84 11.52
N PRO A 215 -4.09 8.52 12.83
CA PRO A 215 -5.33 8.22 13.54
C PRO A 215 -6.17 9.50 13.70
N LYS A 216 -7.38 9.48 13.16
CA LYS A 216 -8.24 10.68 13.08
C LYS A 216 -9.07 10.93 14.33
N SER A 217 -9.28 9.89 15.13
CA SER A 217 -10.05 9.96 16.37
C SER A 217 -9.88 8.67 17.17
N ALA A 218 -10.20 8.74 18.46
CA ALA A 218 -10.33 7.57 19.31
C ALA A 218 -11.40 6.57 18.80
N GLY A 219 -12.46 7.08 18.15
CA GLY A 219 -13.49 6.22 17.54
C GLY A 219 -12.94 5.40 16.38
N MET A 220 -12.15 6.02 15.51
CA MET A 220 -11.45 5.33 14.42
C MET A 220 -10.47 4.29 14.96
N ALA A 221 -9.69 4.62 16.00
CA ALA A 221 -8.77 3.67 16.63
C ALA A 221 -9.49 2.43 17.19
N LYS A 222 -10.59 2.64 17.93
CA LYS A 222 -11.42 1.54 18.43
C LYS A 222 -12.05 0.70 17.32
N PHE A 223 -12.48 1.35 16.24
CA PHE A 223 -12.99 0.65 15.07
C PHE A 223 -11.92 -0.26 14.46
N MET A 224 -10.69 0.23 14.31
CA MET A 224 -9.58 -0.57 13.78
C MET A 224 -9.30 -1.80 14.66
N ASN A 225 -9.23 -1.64 15.98
CA ASN A 225 -9.02 -2.77 16.91
C ASN A 225 -10.08 -3.86 16.78
N ASN A 226 -11.34 -3.47 16.51
CA ASN A 226 -12.46 -4.41 16.47
C ASN A 226 -12.69 -5.03 15.09
N ASN A 227 -12.27 -4.37 14.00
CA ASN A 227 -12.71 -4.72 12.64
C ASN A 227 -11.55 -4.97 11.66
N VAL A 228 -10.32 -4.60 11.99
CA VAL A 228 -9.17 -4.75 11.09
C VAL A 228 -8.19 -5.77 11.65
N ALA A 229 -8.20 -6.97 11.05
CA ALA A 229 -7.37 -8.08 11.50
C ALA A 229 -5.87 -7.75 11.49
N GLY A 230 -5.20 -8.04 12.61
CA GLY A 230 -3.76 -7.81 12.78
C GLY A 230 -3.36 -6.35 13.04
N ILE A 231 -4.33 -5.45 13.27
CA ILE A 231 -4.08 -4.10 13.79
C ILE A 231 -4.52 -4.04 15.25
N HIS A 232 -3.65 -3.47 16.08
CA HIS A 232 -3.94 -3.13 17.46
C HIS A 232 -3.37 -1.75 17.77
N VAL A 233 -4.24 -0.79 18.07
CA VAL A 233 -3.91 0.54 18.55
C VAL A 233 -3.86 0.51 20.08
N PRO A 234 -2.71 0.81 20.71
CA PRO A 234 -2.56 0.85 22.16
C PRO A 234 -3.55 1.80 22.85
N ASP A 235 -4.02 1.43 24.05
CA ASP A 235 -4.96 2.23 24.83
C ASP A 235 -4.43 3.63 25.15
N GLU A 236 -3.12 3.77 25.39
CA GLU A 236 -2.47 5.06 25.63
C GLU A 236 -2.66 6.05 24.46
N MET A 237 -2.57 5.57 23.21
CA MET A 237 -2.79 6.39 22.02
C MET A 237 -4.28 6.73 21.88
N ILE A 238 -5.16 5.80 22.26
CA ILE A 238 -6.62 6.03 22.27
C ILE A 238 -6.98 7.11 23.30
N GLU A 239 -6.38 7.09 24.49
CA GLU A 239 -6.58 8.12 25.50
C GLU A 239 -5.97 9.47 25.08
N GLU A 240 -4.79 9.49 24.45
CA GLU A 240 -4.18 10.70 23.89
C GLU A 240 -5.12 11.38 22.86
N LEU A 241 -5.74 10.59 21.97
CA LEU A 241 -6.74 11.07 21.01
C LEU A 241 -8.04 11.58 21.66
N LYS A 242 -8.35 11.19 22.90
CA LYS A 242 -9.53 11.69 23.65
C LYS A 242 -9.23 12.95 24.45
N ALA A 243 -7.98 13.11 24.90
CA ALA A 243 -7.57 14.14 25.84
C ALA A 243 -7.82 15.56 25.29
N ASP A 244 -7.55 15.78 23.99
CA ASP A 244 -7.84 17.04 23.31
C ASP A 244 -8.54 16.78 21.98
N LYS A 245 -9.87 17.00 21.98
CA LYS A 245 -10.73 16.75 20.82
C LYS A 245 -10.50 17.76 19.70
N GLU A 246 -10.20 19.02 20.01
CA GLU A 246 -9.99 20.05 18.98
C GLU A 246 -8.64 19.83 18.30
N LYS A 247 -7.59 19.55 19.07
CA LYS A 247 -6.26 19.17 18.54
C LYS A 247 -6.34 17.91 17.69
N THR A 248 -7.11 16.91 18.13
CA THR A 248 -7.33 15.66 17.38
C THR A 248 -8.11 15.92 16.08
N LYS A 249 -9.18 16.71 16.13
CA LYS A 249 -9.98 17.07 14.94
C LYS A 249 -9.18 17.89 13.94
N ALA A 250 -8.27 18.74 14.40
CA ALA A 250 -7.32 19.47 13.56
C ALA A 250 -6.23 18.56 12.96
N GLY A 251 -6.15 17.30 13.39
CA GLY A 251 -5.20 16.29 12.93
C GLY A 251 -3.83 16.36 13.60
N ILE A 252 -3.63 17.27 14.56
CA ILE A 252 -2.32 17.51 15.17
C ILE A 252 -1.91 16.30 16.02
N THR A 253 -2.78 15.82 16.92
CA THR A 253 -2.50 14.64 17.76
C THR A 253 -2.20 13.39 16.92
N GLY A 254 -2.97 13.19 15.84
CA GLY A 254 -2.74 12.05 14.94
C GLY A 254 -1.40 12.12 14.22
N VAL A 255 -1.00 13.32 13.78
CA VAL A 255 0.32 13.56 13.18
C VAL A 255 1.44 13.31 14.19
N GLU A 256 1.30 13.78 15.43
CA GLU A 256 2.29 13.57 16.49
C GLU A 256 2.49 12.07 16.78
N ILE A 257 1.39 11.31 16.92
CA ILE A 257 1.43 9.85 17.12
C ILE A 257 2.14 9.17 15.95
N ALA A 258 1.72 9.47 14.71
CA ALA A 258 2.29 8.87 13.51
C ALA A 258 3.79 9.20 13.37
N ALA A 259 4.20 10.44 13.66
CA ALA A 259 5.59 10.88 13.59
C ALA A 259 6.47 10.15 14.61
N ARG A 260 5.97 9.90 15.84
CA ARG A 260 6.70 9.12 16.85
C ARG A 260 6.95 7.68 16.38
N ILE A 261 5.91 7.01 15.86
CA ILE A 261 6.02 5.65 15.31
C ILE A 261 7.03 5.60 14.16
N ILE A 262 6.99 6.57 13.23
CA ILE A 262 7.96 6.63 12.13
C ILE A 262 9.38 6.73 12.67
N LYS A 263 9.65 7.62 13.64
CA LYS A 263 10.99 7.81 14.20
C LYS A 263 11.54 6.53 14.83
N GLU A 264 10.72 5.79 15.56
CA GLU A 264 11.12 4.53 16.20
C GLU A 264 11.38 3.42 15.17
N CYS A 265 10.59 3.36 14.10
CA CYS A 265 10.70 2.33 13.07
C CYS A 265 11.78 2.62 12.01
N LYS A 266 12.10 3.91 11.75
CA LYS A 266 13.00 4.37 10.68
C LYS A 266 14.36 3.64 10.62
N PRO A 267 15.04 3.30 11.73
CA PRO A 267 16.31 2.57 11.67
C PRO A 267 16.21 1.14 11.14
N TYR A 268 15.00 0.56 11.11
CA TYR A 268 14.75 -0.85 10.80
C TYR A 268 14.06 -1.05 9.45
N CYS A 269 13.84 0.01 8.68
CA CYS A 269 13.13 -0.02 7.41
C CYS A 269 13.77 0.91 6.38
N GLN A 270 13.36 0.79 5.12
CA GLN A 270 13.94 1.53 3.99
C GLN A 270 12.98 2.60 3.46
N GLY A 271 11.89 2.87 4.18
CA GLY A 271 10.91 3.84 3.77
C GLY A 271 9.65 3.86 4.63
N VAL A 272 8.71 4.72 4.28
CA VAL A 272 7.38 4.84 4.90
C VAL A 272 6.31 4.84 3.83
N HIS A 273 5.21 4.14 4.10
CA HIS A 273 4.00 4.14 3.29
C HIS A 273 2.86 4.75 4.11
N ILE A 274 2.34 5.89 3.69
CA ILE A 274 1.37 6.69 4.45
C ILE A 274 -0.05 6.47 3.90
N MET A 275 -0.91 5.89 4.72
CA MET A 275 -2.34 5.73 4.48
C MET A 275 -3.09 6.93 5.05
N ALA A 276 -3.31 7.96 4.22
CA ALA A 276 -3.90 9.24 4.64
C ALA A 276 -5.41 9.17 4.91
N LEU A 277 -6.12 8.29 4.18
CA LEU A 277 -7.56 8.07 4.29
C LEU A 277 -8.40 9.36 4.14
N GLY A 278 -8.00 10.29 3.25
CA GLY A 278 -8.64 11.60 3.11
C GLY A 278 -8.05 12.72 3.98
N TRP A 279 -6.85 12.53 4.54
CA TRP A 279 -6.07 13.55 5.27
C TRP A 279 -4.71 13.81 4.60
N GLU A 280 -4.71 13.85 3.28
CA GLU A 280 -3.53 14.09 2.44
C GLU A 280 -2.86 15.41 2.83
N SER A 281 -3.67 16.43 3.18
CA SER A 281 -3.21 17.72 3.71
C SER A 281 -2.34 17.67 4.97
N LYS A 282 -2.33 16.54 5.69
CA LYS A 282 -1.52 16.35 6.91
C LYS A 282 -0.16 15.70 6.64
N ILE A 283 0.05 15.16 5.43
CA ILE A 283 1.30 14.49 5.07
C ILE A 283 2.53 15.41 5.17
N PRO A 284 2.51 16.67 4.67
CA PRO A 284 3.68 17.54 4.79
C PRO A 284 4.14 17.74 6.23
N ALA A 285 3.20 18.02 7.14
CA ALA A 285 3.49 18.19 8.57
C ALA A 285 3.99 16.88 9.22
N LEU A 286 3.46 15.73 8.80
CA LEU A 286 3.93 14.42 9.27
C LEU A 286 5.38 14.17 8.87
N LEU A 287 5.74 14.41 7.60
CA LEU A 287 7.11 14.22 7.12
C LEU A 287 8.09 15.13 7.85
N GLU A 288 7.76 16.41 7.99
CA GLU A 288 8.55 17.39 8.74
C GLU A 288 8.76 16.93 10.19
N GLN A 289 7.70 16.57 10.90
CA GLN A 289 7.80 16.12 12.28
C GLN A 289 8.57 14.81 12.42
N ALA A 290 8.49 13.91 11.43
CA ALA A 290 9.22 12.66 11.39
C ALA A 290 10.71 12.83 11.03
N GLY A 291 11.13 14.03 10.58
CA GLY A 291 12.48 14.30 10.11
C GLY A 291 12.82 13.55 8.83
N ILE A 292 11.88 13.57 7.87
CA ILE A 292 12.02 13.02 6.51
C ILE A 292 11.99 14.15 5.50
#